data_AF-A0A9P0BCY9-F1
#
_entry.id   AF-A0A9P0BCY9-F1
#
_cell.length_a   1.000
_cell.length_b   1.000
_cell.length_c   1.000
_cell.angle_alpha   90.00
_cell.angle_beta   90.00
_cell.angle_gamma   90.00
#
_symmetry.space_group_name_H-M   'P 1'
#
loop_
_entity.id
_entity.type
_entity.pdbx_description
1 polymer ?
#
loop_
_entity_poly.entity_id
_entity_poly.type
_entity_poly.pdbx_seq_one_letter_code
_entity_poly.pdbx_strand_id
1 'polypeptide(L)'
;MGNLSEAGATILFSYGFNGSSGQSPYKQKFDTPGFSDSSIFATTVIPLRLVFNDIILWNNRTPQSVRFCRPLKIQFAKETKELVLMEKEDIKDQINQLNILEIPLSTISYFSEEASESRNKLYKQDRQFHSRKTSRKNSLEDVFNRAMDTSDPYCSSINLNSRIKGHRTLNIPADVVSLFREINMHLSSQNGTSEQNKMEDEEKECYIENVCTDLLDHLVLENDDAI
;
A
#
# COMPACT_ATOMS: atom_id res chain seq x y z
N MET A 1 -25.67 17.23 -28.21
CA MET A 1 -25.38 16.41 -27.01
C MET A 1 -24.07 15.70 -27.30
N GLY A 2 -22.98 16.12 -26.67
CA GLY A 2 -21.66 15.54 -26.91
C GLY A 2 -21.60 14.11 -26.37
N ASN A 3 -21.10 13.19 -27.20
CA ASN A 3 -20.75 11.85 -26.77
C ASN A 3 -19.70 11.97 -25.66
N LEU A 4 -20.03 11.48 -24.46
CA LEU A 4 -19.05 11.19 -23.42
C LEU A 4 -18.15 10.08 -23.97
N SER A 5 -17.01 10.46 -24.55
CA SER A 5 -15.90 9.54 -24.78
C SER A 5 -15.60 8.82 -23.47
N GLU A 6 -15.54 7.48 -23.49
CA GLU A 6 -15.24 6.64 -22.33
C GLU A 6 -14.01 7.15 -21.58
N ALA A 7 -14.25 7.85 -20.47
CA ALA A 7 -13.19 8.28 -19.60
C ALA A 7 -12.87 7.15 -18.62
N GLY A 8 -11.66 6.60 -18.72
CA GLY A 8 -11.21 5.47 -17.90
C GLY A 8 -10.55 5.93 -16.62
N ALA A 9 -11.00 5.41 -15.48
CA ALA A 9 -10.32 5.57 -14.19
C ALA A 9 -9.49 4.33 -13.88
N THR A 10 -8.34 4.57 -13.27
CA THR A 10 -7.22 3.64 -13.19
C THR A 10 -6.68 3.56 -11.78
N ILE A 11 -6.77 2.41 -11.13
CA ILE A 11 -6.23 2.24 -9.78
C ILE A 11 -5.09 1.22 -9.75
N LEU A 12 -3.96 1.65 -9.19
CA LEU A 12 -2.78 0.83 -8.94
C LEU A 12 -2.84 0.22 -7.55
N PHE A 13 -2.56 -1.07 -7.47
CA PHE A 13 -2.46 -1.81 -6.22
C PHE A 13 -1.12 -2.56 -6.14
N SER A 14 -0.55 -2.63 -4.95
CA SER A 14 0.40 -3.68 -4.57
C SER A 14 -0.37 -4.78 -3.86
N TYR A 15 0.00 -6.04 -4.05
CA TYR A 15 -0.55 -7.16 -3.28
C TYR A 15 0.55 -8.10 -2.83
N GLY A 16 0.30 -8.87 -1.79
CA GLY A 16 1.26 -9.82 -1.26
C GLY A 16 0.70 -10.73 -0.18
N PHE A 17 1.50 -11.71 0.18
CA PHE A 17 1.17 -12.74 1.16
C PHE A 17 2.19 -12.71 2.29
N ASN A 18 1.74 -12.96 3.51
CA ASN A 18 2.66 -13.09 4.63
C ASN A 18 2.13 -14.05 5.70
N GLY A 19 3.00 -14.92 6.20
CA GLY A 19 2.74 -15.80 7.34
C GLY A 19 3.25 -15.23 8.65
N SER A 20 2.54 -15.55 9.74
CA SER A 20 2.97 -15.23 11.09
C SER A 20 2.69 -16.40 12.03
N SER A 21 3.74 -16.86 12.71
CA SER A 21 3.67 -17.91 13.73
C SER A 21 3.66 -17.33 15.14
N GLY A 22 3.46 -18.18 16.15
CA GLY A 22 3.43 -17.76 17.55
C GLY A 22 2.14 -17.04 17.92
N GLN A 23 1.06 -17.38 17.22
CA GLN A 23 -0.30 -17.00 17.53
C GLN A 23 -0.78 -17.75 18.77
N SER A 24 -1.60 -17.12 19.62
CA SER A 24 -2.10 -17.79 20.83
C SER A 24 -3.06 -18.93 20.47
N PRO A 25 -2.76 -20.19 20.84
CA PRO A 25 -3.65 -21.29 20.54
C PRO A 25 -4.86 -21.25 21.47
N TYR A 26 -6.05 -21.52 20.94
CA TYR A 26 -7.27 -21.60 21.74
C TYR A 26 -7.54 -23.04 22.17
N LYS A 27 -8.15 -23.20 23.35
CA LYS A 27 -8.51 -24.53 23.91
C LYS A 27 -9.81 -25.11 23.32
N GLN A 28 -10.36 -24.48 22.28
CA GLN A 28 -11.51 -25.00 21.55
C GLN A 28 -11.09 -26.25 20.77
N LYS A 29 -11.92 -27.29 20.73
CA LYS A 29 -11.62 -28.50 19.94
C LYS A 29 -11.59 -28.17 18.44
N PHE A 30 -10.76 -28.88 17.68
CA PHE A 30 -10.81 -28.86 16.22
C PHE A 30 -11.68 -30.02 15.76
N ASP A 31 -12.49 -29.79 14.73
CA ASP A 31 -13.31 -30.83 14.12
C ASP A 31 -12.44 -31.83 13.35
N THR A 32 -11.34 -31.33 12.78
CA THR A 32 -10.36 -32.10 12.01
C THR A 32 -9.05 -32.26 12.77
N PRO A 33 -8.52 -33.49 12.93
CA PRO A 33 -7.22 -33.72 13.57
C PRO A 33 -6.09 -33.14 12.71
N GLY A 34 -5.07 -32.58 13.38
CA GLY A 34 -3.90 -31.98 12.73
C GLY A 34 -4.02 -30.48 12.41
N PHE A 35 -5.18 -29.87 12.64
CA PHE A 35 -5.34 -28.42 12.48
C PHE A 35 -4.81 -27.65 13.70
N SER A 36 -4.24 -26.48 13.44
CA SER A 36 -3.69 -25.59 14.45
C SER A 36 -4.00 -24.13 14.13
N ASP A 37 -4.28 -23.34 15.16
CA ASP A 37 -4.47 -21.89 15.12
C ASP A 37 -3.22 -21.13 15.63
N SER A 38 -2.07 -21.82 15.69
CA SER A 38 -0.77 -21.29 16.11
C SER A 38 -0.07 -20.43 15.05
N SER A 39 -0.58 -20.45 13.81
CA SER A 39 -0.07 -19.66 12.70
C SER A 39 -1.22 -19.09 11.89
N ILE A 40 -1.00 -17.89 11.34
CA ILE A 40 -1.91 -17.21 10.42
C ILE A 40 -1.16 -16.97 9.12
N PHE A 41 -1.86 -17.11 8.01
CA PHE A 41 -1.41 -16.70 6.70
C PHE A 41 -2.41 -15.68 6.15
N ALA A 42 -1.91 -14.53 5.72
CA ALA A 42 -2.73 -13.43 5.25
C ALA A 42 -2.35 -13.01 3.83
N THR A 43 -3.36 -12.85 2.99
CA THR A 43 -3.28 -12.24 1.66
C THR A 43 -3.78 -10.81 1.77
N THR A 44 -2.98 -9.85 1.29
CA THR A 44 -3.20 -8.41 1.50
C THR A 44 -3.03 -7.62 0.21
N VAL A 45 -3.70 -6.48 0.14
CA VAL A 45 -3.67 -5.53 -0.97
C VAL A 45 -3.51 -4.10 -0.42
N ILE A 46 -2.75 -3.27 -1.11
CA ILE A 46 -2.46 -1.89 -0.75
C ILE A 46 -2.75 -1.00 -1.96
N PRO A 47 -3.72 -0.07 -1.86
CA PRO A 47 -3.94 0.92 -2.90
C PRO A 47 -2.75 1.88 -2.94
N LEU A 48 -2.22 2.12 -4.15
CA LEU A 48 -1.06 2.97 -4.37
C LEU A 48 -1.46 4.30 -5.00
N ARG A 49 -2.20 4.27 -6.10
CA ARG A 49 -2.49 5.48 -6.89
C ARG A 49 -3.76 5.33 -7.70
N LEU A 50 -4.54 6.40 -7.82
CA LEU A 50 -5.70 6.52 -8.70
C LEU A 50 -5.39 7.58 -9.76
N VAL A 51 -5.54 7.22 -11.03
CA VAL A 51 -5.30 8.03 -12.21
C VAL A 51 -6.58 8.10 -13.04
N PHE A 52 -6.87 9.26 -13.64
CA PHE A 52 -7.99 9.44 -14.56
C PHE A 52 -7.51 10.27 -15.74
N ASN A 53 -7.53 9.70 -16.94
CA ASN A 53 -6.99 10.34 -18.15
C ASN A 53 -5.60 10.96 -17.90
N ASP A 54 -4.67 10.16 -17.37
CA ASP A 54 -3.29 10.55 -16.99
C ASP A 54 -3.15 11.57 -15.85
N ILE A 55 -4.25 12.07 -15.29
CA ILE A 55 -4.26 12.94 -14.12
C ILE A 55 -4.27 12.08 -12.85
N ILE A 56 -3.29 12.28 -11.96
CA ILE A 56 -3.27 11.63 -10.65
C ILE A 56 -4.36 12.25 -9.76
N LEU A 57 -5.43 11.51 -9.51
CA LEU A 57 -6.51 11.93 -8.62
C LEU A 57 -6.20 11.67 -7.15
N TRP A 58 -5.47 10.59 -6.86
CA TRP A 58 -5.11 10.22 -5.50
C TRP A 58 -3.82 9.42 -5.47
N ASN A 59 -2.97 9.69 -4.48
CA ASN A 59 -1.74 8.95 -4.23
C ASN A 59 -1.68 8.55 -2.75
N ASN A 60 -1.33 7.30 -2.48
CA ASN A 60 -1.09 6.85 -1.13
C ASN A 60 0.24 7.44 -0.63
N ARG A 61 0.15 8.45 0.25
CA ARG A 61 1.33 9.11 0.83
C ARG A 61 2.08 8.26 1.86
N THR A 62 1.51 7.14 2.30
CA THR A 62 2.16 6.22 3.26
C THR A 62 1.92 4.76 2.88
N PRO A 63 2.47 4.27 1.75
CA PRO A 63 2.18 2.94 1.23
C PRO A 63 2.75 1.80 2.10
N GLN A 64 3.74 2.11 2.95
CA GLN A 64 4.28 1.18 3.94
C GLN A 64 3.48 1.13 5.26
N SER A 65 2.43 1.96 5.39
CA SER A 65 1.61 1.95 6.60
C SER A 65 0.69 0.76 6.61
N VAL A 66 0.62 0.07 7.75
CA VAL A 66 -0.43 -0.93 8.01
C VAL A 66 -1.82 -0.39 7.69
N ARG A 67 -2.06 0.92 7.88
CA ARG A 67 -3.34 1.61 7.67
C ARG A 67 -3.88 1.62 6.23
N PHE A 68 -3.07 1.22 5.26
CA PHE A 68 -3.51 0.99 3.88
C PHE A 68 -3.35 -0.48 3.46
N CYS A 69 -2.80 -1.33 4.33
CA CYS A 69 -2.68 -2.78 4.16
C CYS A 69 -4.01 -3.45 4.46
N ARG A 70 -4.79 -3.68 3.40
CA ARG A 70 -6.15 -4.21 3.44
C ARG A 70 -6.13 -5.74 3.26
N PRO A 71 -6.82 -6.50 4.12
CA PRO A 71 -6.87 -7.95 3.98
C PRO A 71 -7.79 -8.37 2.83
N LEU A 72 -7.35 -9.28 1.98
CA LEU A 72 -8.20 -10.04 1.05
C LEU A 72 -8.64 -11.36 1.67
N LYS A 73 -7.70 -12.07 2.31
CA LYS A 73 -7.95 -13.36 2.95
C LYS A 73 -7.07 -13.52 4.17
N ILE A 74 -7.63 -14.09 5.24
CA ILE A 74 -6.87 -14.48 6.44
C ILE A 74 -7.28 -15.91 6.78
N GLN A 75 -6.30 -16.78 7.01
CA GLN A 75 -6.56 -18.19 7.33
C GLN A 75 -5.60 -18.72 8.39
N PHE A 76 -6.06 -19.70 9.17
CA PHE A 76 -5.20 -20.45 10.10
C PHE A 76 -4.39 -21.47 9.32
N ALA A 77 -3.20 -21.07 8.90
CA ALA A 77 -2.27 -21.93 8.20
C ALA A 77 -0.84 -21.50 8.51
N LYS A 78 0.06 -22.48 8.55
CA LYS A 78 1.49 -22.20 8.53
C LYS A 78 1.88 -21.90 7.09
N GLU A 79 2.69 -20.87 6.91
CA GLU A 79 3.28 -20.58 5.61
C GLU A 79 4.16 -21.76 5.16
N THR A 80 3.86 -22.25 3.96
CA THR A 80 4.56 -23.33 3.29
C THR A 80 4.71 -22.96 1.82
N LYS A 81 5.71 -23.53 1.14
CA LYS A 81 5.94 -23.24 -0.28
C LYS A 81 4.73 -23.61 -1.13
N GLU A 82 4.11 -24.74 -0.80
CA GLU A 82 2.91 -25.24 -1.46
C GLU A 82 1.75 -24.26 -1.29
N LEU A 83 1.51 -23.78 -0.08
CA LEU A 83 0.46 -22.81 0.20
C LEU A 83 0.67 -21.49 -0.54
N VAL A 84 1.90 -20.97 -0.57
CA VAL A 84 2.23 -19.73 -1.27
C VAL A 84 2.02 -19.88 -2.78
N LEU A 85 2.42 -21.01 -3.37
CA LEU A 85 2.22 -21.28 -4.79
C LEU A 85 0.74 -21.43 -5.14
N MET A 86 -0.04 -22.14 -4.32
CA MET A 86 -1.50 -22.26 -4.51
C MET A 86 -2.17 -20.89 -4.44
N GLU A 87 -1.88 -20.10 -3.40
CA GLU A 87 -2.46 -18.76 -3.22
C GLU A 87 -2.11 -17.83 -4.38
N LYS A 88 -0.87 -17.92 -4.87
CA LYS A 88 -0.40 -17.12 -6.00
C LYS A 88 -1.20 -17.41 -7.27
N GLU A 89 -1.40 -18.67 -7.61
CA GLU A 89 -2.19 -19.04 -8.78
C GLU A 89 -3.67 -18.68 -8.58
N ASP A 90 -4.24 -18.92 -7.40
CA ASP A 90 -5.63 -18.55 -7.08
C ASP A 90 -5.89 -17.04 -7.26
N ILE A 91 -4.98 -16.19 -6.78
CA ILE A 91 -5.09 -14.73 -6.94
C ILE A 91 -4.86 -14.31 -8.39
N LYS A 92 -3.92 -14.94 -9.08
CA LYS A 92 -3.67 -14.67 -10.49
C LYS A 92 -4.90 -14.99 -11.35
N ASP A 93 -5.57 -16.10 -11.09
CA ASP A 93 -6.79 -16.49 -11.78
C ASP A 93 -7.93 -15.51 -11.48
N GLN A 94 -8.07 -15.06 -10.23
CA GLN A 94 -9.01 -14.00 -9.88
C GLN A 94 -8.71 -12.69 -10.61
N ILE A 95 -7.44 -12.28 -10.68
CA ILE A 95 -7.01 -11.08 -11.40
C ILE A 95 -7.34 -11.21 -12.90
N ASN A 96 -7.10 -12.37 -13.51
CA ASN A 96 -7.42 -12.61 -14.91
C ASN A 96 -8.92 -12.58 -15.22
N GLN A 97 -9.76 -12.84 -14.21
CA GLN A 97 -11.22 -12.72 -14.32
C GLN A 97 -11.74 -11.29 -14.12
N LEU A 98 -10.90 -10.37 -13.63
CA LEU A 98 -11.25 -8.95 -13.55
C LEU A 98 -11.12 -8.32 -14.95
N ASN A 99 -12.06 -7.45 -15.30
CA ASN A 99 -11.95 -6.65 -16.52
C ASN A 99 -10.72 -5.73 -16.41
N ILE A 100 -9.86 -5.79 -17.44
CA ILE A 100 -8.51 -5.23 -17.45
C ILE A 100 -8.51 -3.71 -17.27
N LEU A 101 -7.48 -3.25 -16.56
CA LEU A 101 -6.87 -1.98 -16.87
C LEU A 101 -5.32 -2.10 -16.84
N GLU A 102 -4.70 -1.86 -17.99
CA GLU A 102 -3.25 -1.88 -18.13
C GLU A 102 -2.66 -0.52 -17.74
N ILE A 103 -1.56 -0.55 -16.99
CA ILE A 103 -0.85 0.66 -16.61
C ILE A 103 0.64 0.36 -16.73
N PRO A 104 1.38 1.12 -17.55
CA PRO A 104 2.82 0.99 -17.61
C PRO A 104 3.44 1.35 -16.25
N LEU A 105 4.27 0.44 -15.73
CA LEU A 105 4.93 0.59 -14.44
C LEU A 105 6.08 1.62 -14.57
N SER A 106 5.79 2.89 -14.33
CA SER A 106 6.80 3.95 -14.30
C SER A 106 6.78 4.75 -13.01
N THR A 107 6.91 4.11 -11.84
CA THR A 107 7.46 4.79 -10.64
C THR A 107 8.08 3.76 -9.71
N ILE A 108 9.26 4.10 -9.18
CA ILE A 108 10.11 3.32 -8.29
C ILE A 108 9.32 2.63 -7.16
N SER A 109 9.64 1.36 -6.96
CA SER A 109 8.97 0.39 -6.06
C SER A 109 8.66 0.89 -4.65
N TYR A 110 7.37 1.08 -4.38
CA TYR A 110 6.84 0.94 -3.03
C TYR A 110 6.51 -0.53 -2.78
N PHE A 111 7.50 -1.37 -2.49
CA PHE A 111 7.25 -2.76 -2.10
C PHE A 111 6.70 -2.80 -0.69
N SER A 112 5.44 -3.16 -0.56
CA SER A 112 4.68 -3.00 0.67
C SER A 112 4.83 -4.15 1.68
N GLU A 113 5.98 -4.84 1.67
CA GLU A 113 6.21 -6.02 2.50
C GLU A 113 6.19 -5.67 3.99
N GLU A 114 6.85 -4.56 4.37
CA GLU A 114 6.91 -4.08 5.75
C GLU A 114 5.52 -3.79 6.33
N ALA A 115 4.61 -3.27 5.51
CA ALA A 115 3.23 -3.02 5.89
C ALA A 115 2.52 -4.33 6.25
N SER A 116 2.69 -5.37 5.42
CA SER A 116 2.08 -6.68 5.63
C SER A 116 2.66 -7.40 6.85
N GLU A 117 3.99 -7.34 7.04
CA GLU A 117 4.64 -7.87 8.24
C GLU A 117 4.19 -7.15 9.52
N SER A 118 4.15 -5.82 9.48
CA SER A 118 3.68 -5.03 10.62
C SER A 118 2.21 -5.31 10.94
N ARG A 119 1.39 -5.61 9.92
CA ARG A 119 -0.03 -5.96 10.09
C ARG A 119 -0.22 -7.27 10.86
N ASN A 120 0.71 -8.22 10.75
CA ASN A 120 0.65 -9.47 11.52
C ASN A 120 0.67 -9.27 13.04
N LYS A 121 1.35 -8.20 13.51
CA LYS A 121 1.33 -7.82 14.94
C LYS A 121 -0.07 -7.40 15.39
N LEU A 122 -0.80 -6.69 14.53
CA LEU A 122 -2.19 -6.27 14.79
C LEU A 122 -3.13 -7.47 14.79
N TYR A 123 -3.01 -8.41 13.86
CA TYR A 123 -3.83 -9.63 13.88
C TYR A 123 -3.68 -10.40 15.20
N LYS A 124 -2.45 -10.48 15.73
CA LYS A 124 -2.20 -11.13 17.03
C LYS A 124 -2.88 -10.38 18.18
N GLN A 125 -2.79 -9.05 18.21
CA GLN A 125 -3.43 -8.22 19.23
C GLN A 125 -4.97 -8.30 19.14
N ASP A 126 -5.53 -8.20 17.94
CA ASP A 126 -6.97 -8.23 17.71
C ASP A 126 -7.58 -9.57 18.10
N ARG A 127 -6.88 -10.67 17.83
CA ARG A 127 -7.26 -11.99 18.35
C ARG A 127 -7.30 -12.05 19.87
N GLN A 128 -6.34 -11.42 20.54
CA GLN A 128 -6.25 -11.47 22.00
C GLN A 128 -7.30 -10.60 22.69
N PHE A 129 -7.51 -9.38 22.18
CA PHE A 129 -8.21 -8.32 22.91
C PHE A 129 -9.52 -7.86 22.26
N HIS A 130 -9.72 -8.05 20.96
CA HIS A 130 -10.85 -7.46 20.22
C HIS A 130 -11.81 -8.49 19.61
N SER A 131 -11.41 -9.76 19.52
CA SER A 131 -12.22 -10.81 18.91
C SER A 131 -13.09 -11.57 19.90
N ARG A 132 -14.29 -11.97 19.47
CA ARG A 132 -15.17 -12.89 20.19
C ARG A 132 -14.53 -14.26 20.26
N LYS A 133 -14.45 -14.83 21.47
CA LYS A 133 -13.87 -16.16 21.73
C LYS A 133 -14.93 -17.28 21.77
N THR A 134 -16.08 -17.06 21.14
CA THR A 134 -17.18 -18.03 21.09
C THR A 134 -16.91 -19.14 20.07
N SER A 135 -16.25 -18.84 18.96
CA SER A 135 -15.77 -19.80 17.97
C SER A 135 -14.53 -19.25 17.25
N ARG A 136 -13.74 -20.14 16.64
CA ARG A 136 -12.59 -19.71 15.80
C ARG A 136 -13.04 -18.93 14.57
N LYS A 137 -14.18 -19.30 14.00
CA LYS A 137 -14.79 -18.58 12.86
C LYS A 137 -15.11 -17.14 13.25
N ASN A 138 -15.82 -16.95 14.37
CA ASN A 138 -16.19 -15.62 14.86
C ASN A 138 -14.94 -14.80 15.22
N SER A 139 -13.94 -15.44 15.83
CA SER A 139 -12.67 -14.78 16.14
C SER A 139 -11.96 -14.26 14.89
N LEU A 140 -11.90 -15.08 13.83
CA LEU A 140 -11.27 -14.71 12.57
C LEU A 140 -12.08 -13.66 11.80
N GLU A 141 -13.41 -13.76 11.84
CA GLU A 141 -14.33 -12.77 11.27
C GLU A 141 -14.14 -11.39 11.92
N ASP A 142 -14.06 -11.32 13.25
CA ASP A 142 -13.84 -10.06 13.96
C ASP A 142 -12.48 -9.45 13.63
N VAL A 143 -11.43 -10.26 13.53
CA VAL A 143 -10.09 -9.82 13.14
C VAL A 143 -10.08 -9.29 11.71
N PHE A 144 -10.76 -9.99 10.80
CA PHE A 144 -10.90 -9.57 9.42
C PHE A 144 -11.64 -8.23 9.31
N ASN A 145 -12.82 -8.10 9.92
CA ASN A 145 -13.62 -6.88 9.89
C ASN A 145 -12.86 -5.70 10.49
N ARG A 146 -12.18 -5.91 11.62
CA ARG A 146 -11.36 -4.86 12.24
C ARG A 146 -10.16 -4.46 11.37
N ALA A 147 -9.55 -5.43 10.69
CA ALA A 147 -8.49 -5.13 9.74
C ALA A 147 -9.02 -4.36 8.52
N MET A 148 -10.24 -4.65 8.06
CA MET A 148 -10.93 -3.86 7.03
C MET A 148 -11.18 -2.41 7.48
N ASP A 149 -11.73 -2.20 8.68
CA ASP A 149 -11.99 -0.86 9.21
C ASP A 149 -10.70 -0.04 9.40
N THR A 150 -9.66 -0.68 9.93
CA THR A 150 -8.38 -0.01 10.19
C THR A 150 -7.53 0.21 8.94
N SER A 151 -7.82 -0.50 7.84
CA SER A 151 -7.17 -0.34 6.53
C SER A 151 -7.95 0.55 5.56
N ASP A 152 -9.12 1.05 5.97
CA ASP A 152 -9.97 1.85 5.11
C ASP A 152 -9.24 3.15 4.68
N PRO A 153 -9.09 3.42 3.36
CA PRO A 153 -8.35 4.58 2.87
C PRO A 153 -8.94 5.92 3.32
N TYR A 154 -10.27 6.02 3.44
CA TYR A 154 -10.94 7.23 3.88
C TYR A 154 -10.69 7.46 5.37
N CYS A 155 -10.96 6.47 6.23
CA CYS A 155 -10.69 6.57 7.67
C CYS A 155 -9.21 6.80 7.96
N SER A 156 -8.32 6.19 7.18
CA SER A 156 -6.88 6.38 7.28
C SER A 156 -6.43 7.76 6.82
N SER A 157 -7.18 8.46 5.98
CA SER A 157 -6.79 9.80 5.52
C SER A 157 -7.10 10.92 6.52
N ILE A 158 -8.11 10.77 7.39
CA ILE A 158 -8.65 11.83 8.28
C ILE A 158 -7.57 12.55 9.12
N ASN A 159 -6.55 11.83 9.62
CA ASN A 159 -5.47 12.41 10.45
C ASN A 159 -4.08 12.12 9.88
N LEU A 160 -3.98 11.95 8.56
CA LEU A 160 -2.72 11.54 7.93
C LEU A 160 -1.63 12.61 8.05
N ASN A 161 -1.98 13.88 7.80
CA ASN A 161 -1.03 15.00 7.86
C ASN A 161 -0.37 15.13 9.25
N SER A 162 -1.16 15.07 10.31
CA SER A 162 -0.65 15.17 11.68
C SER A 162 0.30 14.02 12.04
N ARG A 163 0.04 12.81 11.53
CA ARG A 163 0.91 11.66 11.74
C ARG A 163 2.21 11.75 10.96
N ILE A 164 2.15 12.22 9.71
CA ILE A 164 3.35 12.47 8.89
C ILE A 164 4.24 13.50 9.59
N LYS A 165 3.66 14.64 10.02
CA LYS A 165 4.40 15.68 10.75
C LYS A 165 4.99 15.20 12.08
N GLY A 166 4.29 14.30 12.77
CA GLY A 166 4.77 13.71 14.02
C GLY A 166 5.82 12.62 13.83
N HIS A 167 6.06 12.16 12.60
CA HIS A 167 7.05 11.14 12.33
C HIS A 167 8.45 11.76 12.32
N ARG A 168 9.37 11.16 13.08
CA ARG A 168 10.76 11.61 13.13
C ARG A 168 11.47 11.10 11.90
N THR A 169 11.92 12.01 11.05
CA THR A 169 12.83 11.70 9.95
C THR A 169 14.26 11.63 10.51
N LEU A 170 15.05 10.72 9.96
CA LEU A 170 16.49 10.71 10.15
C LEU A 170 17.12 11.53 9.02
N ASN A 171 18.21 12.24 9.32
CA ASN A 171 18.95 12.97 8.29
C ASN A 171 19.53 11.98 7.27
N ILE A 172 19.22 12.20 5.99
CA ILE A 172 19.73 11.40 4.89
C ILE A 172 21.18 11.83 4.60
N PRO A 173 22.13 10.90 4.43
CA PRO A 173 23.51 11.25 4.09
C PRO A 173 23.61 12.07 2.80
N ALA A 174 24.51 13.06 2.77
CA ALA A 174 24.65 13.99 1.65
C ALA A 174 24.91 13.29 0.29
N ASP A 175 25.70 12.22 0.29
CA ASP A 175 25.99 11.43 -0.92
C ASP A 175 24.72 10.81 -1.54
N VAL A 176 23.80 10.36 -0.68
CA VAL A 176 22.51 9.78 -1.10
C VAL A 176 21.58 10.86 -1.65
N VAL A 177 21.60 12.05 -1.05
CA VAL A 177 20.84 13.21 -1.56
C VAL A 177 21.33 13.62 -2.95
N SER A 178 22.65 13.66 -3.16
CA SER A 178 23.25 13.95 -4.47
C SER A 178 22.83 12.93 -5.52
N LEU A 179 22.87 11.64 -5.19
CA LEU A 179 22.41 10.56 -6.07
C LEU A 179 20.93 10.73 -6.48
N PHE A 180 20.05 11.04 -5.52
CA PHE A 180 18.63 11.25 -5.83
C PHE A 180 18.41 12.46 -6.75
N ARG A 181 19.16 13.55 -6.58
CA ARG A 181 19.09 14.71 -7.48
C ARG A 181 19.51 14.36 -8.90
N GLU A 182 20.60 13.62 -9.07
CA GLU A 182 21.08 13.16 -10.37
C GLU A 182 20.05 12.28 -11.10
N ILE A 183 19.43 11.35 -10.38
CA ILE A 183 18.36 10.49 -10.92
C ILE A 183 17.17 11.32 -11.40
N ASN A 184 16.73 12.30 -10.61
CA ASN A 184 15.62 13.17 -10.98
C ASN A 184 15.94 13.99 -12.26
N MET A 185 17.16 14.52 -12.39
CA MET A 185 17.57 15.26 -13.60
C MET A 185 17.60 14.38 -14.85
N HIS A 186 18.02 13.12 -14.73
CA HIS A 186 18.01 12.17 -15.86
C HIS A 186 16.58 11.78 -16.28
N LEU A 187 15.65 11.63 -15.33
CA LEU A 187 14.24 11.34 -15.62
C LEU A 187 13.55 12.49 -16.37
N SER A 188 13.81 13.74 -15.96
CA SER A 188 13.30 14.93 -16.65
C SER A 188 13.86 15.08 -18.07
N SER A 189 15.10 14.66 -18.31
CA SER A 189 15.75 14.75 -19.63
C SER A 189 15.23 13.70 -20.63
N GLN A 190 14.77 12.54 -20.15
CA GLN A 190 14.22 11.47 -21.00
C GLN A 190 12.78 11.77 -21.47
N ASN A 191 12.01 12.53 -20.67
CA ASN A 191 10.66 12.98 -21.03
C ASN A 191 10.65 14.18 -22.00
N GLY A 192 11.81 14.78 -22.31
CA GLY A 192 11.96 15.94 -23.18
C GLY A 192 12.16 15.64 -24.68
N THR A 193 12.17 14.37 -25.08
CA THR A 193 12.36 13.95 -26.49
C THR A 193 11.16 13.21 -27.05
N SER A 194 9.97 13.80 -26.98
CA SER A 194 8.96 13.64 -28.02
C SER A 194 7.95 14.79 -27.96
N GLU A 195 7.68 15.34 -29.15
CA GLU A 195 6.63 16.32 -29.49
C GLU A 195 6.96 17.80 -29.26
N GLN A 196 7.53 18.39 -30.32
CA GLN A 196 7.22 19.75 -30.74
C GLN A 196 5.69 19.92 -30.79
N ASN A 197 5.11 20.73 -29.91
CA ASN A 197 4.04 21.67 -30.23
C ASN A 197 3.93 22.73 -29.14
N LYS A 198 4.11 23.99 -29.56
CA LYS A 198 3.95 25.20 -28.76
C LYS A 198 2.45 25.46 -28.57
N MET A 199 1.95 25.26 -27.35
CA MET A 199 0.93 26.07 -26.67
C MET A 199 0.58 25.36 -25.36
N GLU A 200 0.36 26.17 -24.31
CA GLU A 200 -0.05 25.79 -22.94
C GLU A 200 1.13 25.47 -21.99
N ASP A 201 1.99 26.47 -21.79
CA ASP A 201 3.11 26.46 -20.84
C ASP A 201 2.71 26.81 -19.38
N GLU A 202 1.45 27.13 -19.07
CA GLU A 202 1.05 27.52 -17.70
C GLU A 202 0.48 26.37 -16.85
N GLU A 203 -0.02 25.27 -17.45
CA GLU A 203 -0.58 24.13 -16.69
C GLU A 203 0.45 23.04 -16.37
N LYS A 204 1.53 22.93 -17.16
CA LYS A 204 2.61 21.96 -16.94
C LYS A 204 3.55 22.35 -15.80
N GLU A 205 3.71 23.64 -15.53
CA GLU A 205 4.51 24.15 -14.42
C GLU A 205 3.92 23.73 -13.06
N CYS A 206 2.58 23.73 -12.94
CA CYS A 206 1.87 23.27 -11.74
C CYS A 206 2.05 21.77 -11.46
N TYR A 207 2.23 20.93 -12.49
CA TYR A 207 2.34 19.47 -12.33
C TYR A 207 3.72 19.04 -11.82
N ILE A 208 4.78 19.75 -12.23
CA ILE A 208 6.15 19.47 -11.79
C ILE A 208 6.38 20.02 -10.38
N GLU A 209 5.82 21.20 -10.06
CA GLU A 209 5.89 21.75 -8.71
C GLU A 209 5.30 20.78 -7.67
N ASN A 210 4.12 20.20 -7.91
CA ASN A 210 3.46 19.34 -6.93
C ASN A 210 4.14 17.97 -6.69
N VAL A 211 4.82 17.41 -7.70
CA VAL A 211 5.57 16.14 -7.55
C VAL A 211 6.93 16.38 -6.90
N CYS A 212 7.58 17.51 -7.21
CA CYS A 212 8.83 17.90 -6.57
C CYS A 212 8.61 18.38 -5.13
N THR A 213 7.54 19.13 -4.82
CA THR A 213 7.28 19.62 -3.46
C THR A 213 7.00 18.47 -2.49
N ASP A 214 6.27 17.42 -2.88
CA ASP A 214 6.03 16.28 -1.98
C ASP A 214 7.33 15.48 -1.66
N LEU A 215 8.35 15.52 -2.53
CA LEU A 215 9.66 14.91 -2.32
C LEU A 215 10.68 15.85 -1.67
N LEU A 216 10.59 17.17 -1.92
CA LEU A 216 11.48 18.20 -1.38
C LEU A 216 11.01 18.79 -0.04
N ASP A 217 9.72 18.84 0.26
CA ASP A 217 9.18 19.29 1.56
C ASP A 217 9.56 18.31 2.68
N HIS A 218 9.95 17.09 2.33
CA HIS A 218 10.56 16.12 3.26
C HIS A 218 12.09 16.21 3.35
N LEU A 219 12.73 17.02 2.50
CA LEU A 219 14.19 17.21 2.45
C LEU A 219 14.66 18.61 2.86
N VAL A 220 13.76 19.58 3.04
CA VAL A 220 14.08 20.93 3.52
C VAL A 220 13.42 21.16 4.89
N LEU A 221 14.03 20.60 5.93
CA LEU A 221 13.95 21.16 7.29
C LEU A 221 15.37 21.29 7.82
N GLU A 222 16.10 22.27 7.29
CA GLU A 222 17.13 23.02 8.00
C GLU A 222 17.74 24.04 7.04
N ASN A 223 17.31 25.29 7.20
CA ASN A 223 18.12 26.51 7.18
C ASN A 223 17.13 27.67 7.09
N ASP A 224 16.69 28.17 8.24
CA ASP A 224 16.43 29.58 8.51
C ASP A 224 15.89 29.69 9.96
N ASP A 225 16.82 29.99 10.87
CA ASP A 225 16.68 31.00 11.93
C ASP A 225 17.80 30.82 12.96
N ALA A 226 19.00 31.22 12.54
CA ALA A 226 19.97 31.83 13.44
C ALA A 226 19.78 33.34 13.34
N ILE A 227 19.15 33.93 14.35
CA ILE A 227 19.46 35.19 15.07
C ILE A 227 18.51 35.30 16.26
#